data_AF-A0A914IRI5-F1
#
_entry.id   AF-A0A914IRI5-F1
#
_cell.length_a   1.000
_cell.length_b   1.000
_cell.length_c   1.000
_cell.angle_alpha   90.00
_cell.angle_beta   90.00
_cell.angle_gamma   90.00
#
_symmetry.space_group_name_H-M   'P 1'
#
loop_
_entity.id
_entity.type
_entity.pdbx_description
1 polymer ?
#
loop_
_entity_poly.entity_id
_entity_poly.type
_entity_poly.pdbx_seq_one_letter_code
_entity_poly.pdbx_strand_id
1 'polypeptide(L)'
;MFGFVLIVAIFSIIDVNRATNMMSTDIMSCVLCEMVSESVIETKPGTPAAALTIMYRRCGQMGLMEPACDQVIDENARHILRMTSAGIEPKVLCRELKLCNH
;
A
#
# COMPACT_ATOMS: atom_id res chain seq x y z
N MET A 1 10.31 -11.35 -40.98
CA MET A 1 11.19 -10.75 -39.94
C MET A 1 10.96 -9.24 -39.71
N PHE A 2 9.87 -8.63 -40.24
CA PHE A 2 9.55 -7.21 -39.96
C PHE A 2 8.37 -7.03 -38.99
N GLY A 3 7.46 -8.01 -38.87
CA GLY A 3 6.30 -7.93 -37.97
C GLY A 3 6.62 -8.06 -36.48
N PHE A 4 7.73 -8.68 -36.12
CA PHE A 4 8.13 -8.86 -34.71
C PHE A 4 8.68 -7.55 -34.09
N VAL A 5 9.32 -6.71 -34.91
CA VAL A 5 9.96 -5.45 -34.46
C VAL A 5 8.91 -4.40 -34.07
N LEU A 6 7.78 -4.35 -34.79
CA LEU A 6 6.69 -3.41 -34.51
C LEU A 6 5.98 -3.73 -33.19
N ILE A 7 5.79 -5.03 -32.87
CA ILE A 7 5.20 -5.48 -31.60
C ILE A 7 6.12 -5.09 -30.42
N VAL A 8 7.43 -5.31 -30.55
CA VAL A 8 8.41 -4.96 -29.49
C VAL A 8 8.45 -3.46 -29.22
N ALA A 9 8.24 -2.61 -30.23
CA ALA A 9 8.23 -1.15 -30.06
C ALA A 9 7.01 -0.64 -29.28
N ILE A 10 5.83 -1.25 -29.46
CA ILE A 10 4.62 -0.87 -28.69
C ILE A 10 4.73 -1.34 -27.23
N PHE A 11 5.24 -2.55 -26.99
CA PHE A 11 5.52 -3.04 -25.64
C PHE A 11 6.58 -2.18 -24.94
N SER A 12 7.64 -1.78 -25.64
CA SER A 12 8.69 -0.93 -25.05
C SER A 12 8.17 0.46 -24.64
N ILE A 13 7.20 1.05 -25.34
CA ILE A 13 6.64 2.35 -24.93
C ILE A 13 5.68 2.19 -23.73
N ILE A 14 4.94 1.10 -23.63
CA ILE A 14 3.98 0.86 -22.53
C ILE A 14 4.70 0.35 -21.26
N ASP A 15 5.82 -0.36 -21.38
CA ASP A 15 6.55 -0.93 -20.25
C ASP A 15 7.73 -0.07 -19.75
N VAL A 16 8.30 0.85 -20.55
CA VAL A 16 9.42 1.70 -20.09
C VAL A 16 9.00 2.65 -18.95
N ASN A 17 7.73 3.06 -18.87
CA ASN A 17 7.25 3.90 -17.77
C ASN A 17 6.97 3.12 -16.47
N ARG A 18 6.97 1.77 -16.50
CA ARG A 18 6.71 0.94 -15.32
C ARG A 18 7.99 0.38 -14.67
N ALA A 19 9.10 0.42 -15.41
CA ALA A 19 10.36 -0.23 -15.03
C ALA A 19 11.29 0.62 -14.13
N THR A 20 10.80 1.66 -13.46
CA THR A 20 11.52 2.32 -12.35
C THR A 20 11.00 1.94 -10.96
N ASN A 21 10.04 1.01 -10.83
CA ASN A 21 9.61 0.50 -9.52
C ASN A 21 10.57 -0.57 -8.97
N MET A 22 11.72 -0.06 -8.54
CA MET A 22 12.27 -0.26 -7.20
C MET A 22 12.04 -1.65 -6.58
N MET A 23 13.08 -2.47 -6.71
CA MET A 23 13.39 -3.64 -5.89
C MET A 23 13.50 -3.24 -4.40
N SER A 24 12.37 -3.03 -3.71
CA SER A 24 12.19 -2.93 -2.23
C SER A 24 10.71 -2.76 -1.81
N THR A 25 9.74 -3.06 -2.69
CA THR A 25 8.31 -2.83 -2.45
C THR A 25 7.80 -3.51 -1.17
N ASP A 26 8.32 -4.69 -0.81
CA ASP A 26 7.92 -5.38 0.42
C ASP A 26 8.29 -4.61 1.70
N ILE A 27 9.50 -4.07 1.82
CA ILE A 27 9.92 -3.40 3.06
C ILE A 27 9.14 -2.10 3.24
N MET A 28 9.00 -1.33 2.16
CA MET A 28 8.32 -0.04 2.22
C MET A 28 6.82 -0.22 2.49
N SER A 29 6.15 -1.09 1.74
CA SER A 29 4.73 -1.38 1.93
C SER A 29 4.45 -1.99 3.31
N CYS A 30 5.39 -2.76 3.86
CA CYS A 30 5.29 -3.26 5.23
C CYS A 30 5.24 -2.12 6.25
N VAL A 31 6.24 -1.23 6.24
CA VAL A 31 6.32 -0.09 7.17
C VAL A 31 5.08 0.81 7.04
N LEU A 32 4.64 1.08 5.81
CA LEU A 32 3.46 1.89 5.55
C LEU A 32 2.19 1.23 6.10
N CYS A 33 2.00 -0.06 5.84
CA CYS A 33 0.86 -0.83 6.37
C CYS A 33 0.82 -0.84 7.90
N GLU A 34 1.96 -1.07 8.55
CA GLU A 34 2.03 -1.10 10.01
C GLU A 34 1.67 0.27 10.59
N MET A 35 2.25 1.34 10.07
CA MET A 35 2.04 2.71 10.55
C MET A 35 0.57 3.17 10.44
N VAL A 36 -0.09 2.88 9.32
CA VAL A 36 -1.52 3.25 9.16
C VAL A 36 -2.43 2.38 10.02
N SER A 37 -2.08 1.09 10.19
CA SER A 37 -2.83 0.15 11.01
C SER A 37 -2.73 0.48 12.50
N GLU A 38 -1.53 0.82 12.98
CA GLU A 38 -1.30 1.30 14.34
C GLU A 38 -2.15 2.53 14.63
N SER A 39 -2.16 3.50 13.70
CA SER A 39 -2.94 4.73 13.87
C SER A 39 -4.43 4.44 14.06
N VAL A 40 -4.98 3.46 13.35
CA VAL A 40 -6.39 3.05 13.49
C VAL A 40 -6.62 2.36 14.85
N ILE A 41 -5.71 1.49 15.28
CA ILE A 41 -5.82 0.76 16.55
C ILE A 41 -5.72 1.71 17.75
N GLU A 42 -4.79 2.68 17.71
CA GLU A 42 -4.58 3.65 18.79
C GLU A 42 -5.77 4.61 18.92
N THR A 43 -6.27 5.10 17.78
CA THR A 43 -7.35 6.11 17.77
C THR A 43 -8.74 5.52 17.95
N LYS A 44 -8.93 4.21 17.71
CA LYS A 44 -10.20 3.48 17.84
C LYS A 44 -11.38 4.23 17.21
N PRO A 45 -11.32 4.50 15.90
CA PRO A 45 -12.37 5.25 15.20
C PRO A 45 -13.72 4.54 15.30
N GLY A 46 -14.76 5.30 15.62
CA GLY A 46 -16.13 4.77 15.73
C GLY A 46 -16.78 4.40 14.39
N THR A 47 -16.16 4.74 13.25
CA THR A 47 -16.69 4.42 11.91
C THR A 47 -15.58 4.10 10.90
N PRO A 48 -15.88 3.31 9.85
CA PRO A 48 -14.94 3.05 8.74
C PRO A 48 -14.44 4.32 8.04
N ALA A 49 -15.30 5.33 7.88
CA ALA A 49 -14.93 6.59 7.24
C ALA A 49 -13.94 7.41 8.10
N ALA A 50 -14.14 7.43 9.42
CA ALA A 50 -13.20 8.05 10.34
C ALA A 50 -11.85 7.32 10.33
N ALA A 51 -11.87 5.98 10.30
CA ALA A 51 -10.67 5.16 10.21
C ALA A 51 -9.88 5.41 8.94
N LEU A 52 -10.55 5.50 7.78
CA LEU A 52 -9.93 5.85 6.51
C LEU A 52 -9.29 7.25 6.56
N THR A 53 -10.00 8.22 7.16
CA THR A 53 -9.47 9.58 7.36
C THR A 53 -8.20 9.58 8.22
N ILE A 54 -8.15 8.74 9.25
CA ILE A 54 -6.96 8.58 10.11
C ILE A 54 -5.79 7.99 9.31
N MET A 55 -6.05 6.98 8.47
CA MET A 55 -5.02 6.39 7.63
C MET A 55 -4.42 7.42 6.66
N TYR A 56 -5.24 8.13 5.87
CA TYR A 56 -4.72 9.15 4.94
C TYR A 56 -4.05 10.33 5.67
N ARG A 57 -4.58 10.73 6.84
CA ARG A 57 -3.90 11.75 7.66
C ARG A 57 -2.51 11.28 8.07
N ARG A 58 -2.35 10.00 8.41
CA ARG A 58 -1.05 9.41 8.74
C ARG A 58 -0.12 9.39 7.52
N CYS A 59 -0.63 9.10 6.33
CA CYS A 59 0.14 9.18 5.08
C CYS A 59 0.62 10.60 4.78
N GLY A 60 -0.23 11.61 4.97
CA GLY A 60 0.14 13.02 4.79
C GLY A 60 1.25 13.53 5.71
N GLN A 61 1.60 12.77 6.75
CA GLN A 61 2.73 13.08 7.64
C GLN A 61 4.06 12.49 7.15
N MET A 62 4.05 11.70 6.06
CA MET A 62 5.23 10.97 5.57
C MET A 62 5.99 11.68 4.44
N GLY A 63 5.57 12.89 4.06
CA GLY A 63 6.27 13.71 3.07
C GLY A 63 6.37 13.01 1.71
N LEU A 64 7.59 12.73 1.25
CA LEU A 64 7.82 12.11 -0.06
C LEU A 64 7.21 10.71 -0.21
N MET A 65 6.90 10.05 0.91
CA MET A 65 6.30 8.71 0.91
C MET A 65 4.76 8.73 0.93
N GLU A 66 4.13 9.92 1.02
CA GLU A 66 2.67 10.07 1.02
C GLU A 66 2.01 9.33 -0.16
N PRO A 67 2.46 9.48 -1.43
CA PRO A 67 1.80 8.79 -2.55
C PRO A 67 1.88 7.27 -2.48
N ALA A 68 2.99 6.73 -1.95
CA ALA A 68 3.15 5.28 -1.77
C ALA A 68 2.27 4.76 -0.62
N CYS A 69 2.11 5.56 0.43
CA CYS A 69 1.24 5.25 1.56
C CYS A 69 -0.23 5.26 1.16
N ASP A 70 -0.64 6.28 0.40
CA ASP A 70 -2.00 6.39 -0.14
C ASP A 70 -2.32 5.20 -1.02
N GLN A 71 -1.38 4.75 -1.87
CA GLN A 71 -1.56 3.54 -2.67
C GLN A 71 -1.79 2.29 -1.80
N VAL A 72 -1.05 2.13 -0.69
CA VAL A 72 -1.27 1.01 0.25
C VAL A 72 -2.68 1.06 0.84
N ILE A 73 -3.17 2.26 1.21
CA ILE A 73 -4.55 2.43 1.70
C ILE A 73 -5.56 2.09 0.61
N ASP A 74 -5.42 2.65 -0.59
CA ASP A 74 -6.36 2.48 -1.69
C ASP A 74 -6.57 1.00 -2.04
N GLU A 75 -5.48 0.24 -2.03
CA GLU A 75 -5.49 -1.19 -2.34
C GLU A 75 -6.00 -2.06 -1.18
N ASN A 76 -5.75 -1.65 0.08
CA ASN A 76 -5.90 -2.54 1.24
C ASN A 76 -6.89 -2.08 2.33
N ALA A 77 -7.43 -0.86 2.26
CA ALA A 77 -8.21 -0.25 3.33
C ALA A 77 -9.34 -1.15 3.86
N ARG A 78 -10.09 -1.82 2.97
CA ARG A 78 -11.17 -2.73 3.38
C ARG A 78 -10.67 -3.87 4.28
N HIS A 79 -9.51 -4.43 3.97
CA HIS A 79 -8.94 -5.52 4.74
C HIS A 79 -8.31 -5.02 6.05
N ILE A 80 -7.57 -3.90 5.99
CA ILE A 80 -6.98 -3.25 7.17
C ILE A 80 -8.09 -2.94 8.19
N LEU A 81 -9.19 -2.33 7.77
CA LEU A 81 -10.33 -2.00 8.64
C LEU A 81 -10.98 -3.24 9.26
N ARG A 82 -11.19 -4.30 8.47
CA ARG A 82 -11.78 -5.54 8.96
C ARG A 82 -10.90 -6.18 10.04
N MET A 83 -9.59 -6.25 9.79
CA MET A 83 -8.64 -6.93 10.67
C MET A 83 -8.36 -6.13 11.94
N THR A 84 -8.20 -4.80 11.83
CA THR A 84 -8.05 -3.92 13.00
C THR A 84 -9.31 -3.94 13.88
N SER A 85 -10.51 -3.99 13.29
CA SER A 85 -11.77 -4.14 14.04
C SER A 85 -11.89 -5.51 14.74
N ALA A 86 -11.24 -6.53 14.20
CA ALA A 86 -11.13 -7.85 14.82
C ALA A 86 -10.01 -7.93 15.88
N GLY A 87 -9.32 -6.81 16.16
CA GLY A 87 -8.23 -6.76 17.14
C GLY A 87 -6.94 -7.44 16.68
N ILE A 88 -6.75 -7.63 15.37
CA ILE A 88 -5.52 -8.21 14.82
C ILE A 88 -4.41 -7.16 14.86
N GLU A 89 -3.24 -7.55 15.37
CA GLU A 89 -2.07 -6.68 15.45
C GLU A 89 -1.52 -6.31 14.06
N PRO A 90 -0.96 -5.09 13.90
CA PRO A 90 -0.42 -4.58 12.63
C PRO A 90 0.51 -5.55 11.91
N LYS A 91 1.48 -6.13 12.62
CA LYS A 91 2.46 -7.08 12.05
C LYS A 91 1.79 -8.33 11.46
N VAL A 92 0.77 -8.83 12.15
CA VAL A 92 0.04 -10.03 11.72
C VAL A 92 -0.81 -9.70 10.49
N LEU A 93 -1.55 -8.59 10.54
CA LEU A 93 -2.43 -8.21 9.43
C LEU A 93 -1.64 -7.83 8.17
N CYS A 94 -0.51 -7.13 8.32
CA CYS A 94 0.31 -6.72 7.17
C CYS A 94 1.05 -7.91 6.52
N ARG A 95 1.38 -8.96 7.29
CA ARG A 95 1.81 -10.24 6.73
C ARG A 95 0.69 -10.97 5.99
N GLU A 96 -0.52 -10.98 6.55
CA GLU A 96 -1.67 -11.62 5.88
C GLU A 96 -1.99 -10.94 4.54
N LEU A 97 -1.79 -9.62 4.46
CA LEU A 97 -1.89 -8.86 3.21
C LEU A 97 -0.70 -9.05 2.26
N LYS A 98 0.30 -9.83 2.66
CA LYS A 98 1.56 -10.01 1.90
C LYS A 98 2.30 -8.69 1.64
N LEU A 99 2.12 -7.72 2.54
CA LEU A 99 2.85 -6.47 2.54
C LEU A 99 4.12 -6.58 3.39
N CYS A 100 4.14 -7.51 4.36
CA CYS A 100 5.31 -7.85 5.16
C CYS A 100 5.70 -9.33 4.96
N ASN A 101 7.00 -9.61 5.01
CA ASN A 101 7.54 -10.98 4.96
C ASN A 101 7.93 -11.55 6.33
N HIS A 102 7.87 -10.76 7.41
CA HIS A 102 8.31 -11.14 8.76
C HIS A 102 7.42 -10.54 9.85
#